data_AF-B4IQK2-F1
#
_entry.id   AF-B4IQK2-F1
#
_cell.length_a   1.000
_cell.length_b   1.000
_cell.length_c   1.000
_cell.angle_alpha   90.00
_cell.angle_beta   90.00
_cell.angle_gamma   90.00
#
_symmetry.space_group_name_H-M   'P 1'
#
loop_
_entity.id
_entity.type
_entity.pdbx_description
1 polymer ?
#
loop_
_entity_poly.entity_id
_entity_poly.type
_entity_poly.pdbx_seq_one_letter_code
_entity_poly.pdbx_strand_id
1 'polypeptide(L)'
;EYVQHALKTQPTYEFKELQNAATPYSATVSVNNLKYGTGYGTSKKQAKSEAARETLEILIPDVKDKITGNNKDQKSGTAKKAQSDLSVFDDIRIEDPRVTEFCNKTTEPSPNAILLTCLQRNYGSDVQISQEINRTANNKNEFTMTVGKHTAKVVCKNKREGKQLASQAILQILHPHIQTWGSLLRLYGNNSIKTFKEKKLEEQEITVLQSKAAVNQPNYAILDKLKSEMLKLCAKQESVLTMGTFVPPSDVDLPTSSGSNLNNVEL
;
A
#
# COMPACT_ATOMS: atom_id res chain seq x y z
N GLU A 1 12.24 3.97 13.97
CA GLU A 1 11.88 4.93 15.03
C GLU A 1 10.37 5.03 15.25
N TYR A 2 9.56 5.50 14.29
CA TYR A 2 8.11 5.64 14.51
C TYR A 2 7.43 4.38 15.07
N VAL A 3 7.61 3.21 14.43
CA VAL A 3 7.01 1.94 14.89
C VAL A 3 7.48 1.57 16.31
N GLN A 4 8.73 1.87 16.66
CA GLN A 4 9.29 1.56 17.98
C GLN A 4 8.76 2.51 19.07
N HIS A 5 8.59 3.81 18.77
CA HIS A 5 8.11 4.79 19.74
C HIS A 5 6.59 4.84 19.85
N ALA A 6 5.88 4.80 18.73
CA ALA A 6 4.42 4.90 18.68
C ALA A 6 3.73 3.55 18.88
N LEU A 7 4.25 2.47 18.29
CA LEU A 7 3.63 1.13 18.33
C LEU A 7 4.31 0.19 19.33
N LYS A 8 5.40 0.63 19.98
CA LYS A 8 6.20 -0.16 20.94
C LYS A 8 6.60 -1.55 20.42
N THR A 9 6.73 -1.67 19.10
CA THR A 9 7.05 -2.92 18.39
C THR A 9 8.24 -2.70 17.45
N GLN A 10 8.97 -3.76 17.12
CA GLN A 10 10.07 -3.68 16.16
C GLN A 10 9.59 -4.18 14.78
N PRO A 11 9.73 -3.38 13.71
CA PRO A 11 9.42 -3.82 12.36
C PRO A 11 10.50 -4.77 11.85
N THR A 12 10.10 -5.86 11.20
CA THR A 12 10.99 -6.80 10.52
C THR A 12 10.96 -6.55 9.01
N TYR A 13 12.08 -6.80 8.34
CA TYR A 13 12.22 -6.60 6.88
C TYR A 13 12.53 -7.93 6.21
N GLU A 14 11.71 -8.31 5.23
CA GLU A 14 11.92 -9.47 4.37
C GLU A 14 12.44 -8.98 3.00
N PHE A 15 13.67 -9.34 2.63
CA PHE A 15 14.25 -8.98 1.34
C PHE A 15 14.08 -10.11 0.33
N LYS A 16 13.69 -9.78 -0.90
CA LYS A 16 13.62 -10.72 -2.03
C LYS A 16 14.30 -10.15 -3.25
N GLU A 17 14.90 -11.03 -4.02
CA GLU A 17 15.51 -10.69 -5.31
C GLU A 17 14.53 -11.06 -6.42
N LEU A 18 14.31 -10.15 -7.35
CA LEU A 18 13.40 -10.26 -8.48
C LEU A 18 14.20 -10.30 -9.78
N GLN A 19 13.69 -11.04 -10.76
CA GLN A 19 14.21 -11.07 -12.13
C GLN A 19 13.73 -9.85 -12.92
N ASN A 20 14.03 -8.65 -12.43
CA ASN A 20 13.72 -7.39 -13.12
C ASN A 20 14.99 -6.53 -13.20
N ALA A 21 15.41 -6.18 -14.43
CA ALA A 21 16.61 -5.40 -14.67
C ALA A 21 16.55 -3.98 -14.07
N ALA A 22 15.36 -3.38 -13.96
CA ALA A 22 15.20 -2.03 -13.44
C ALA A 22 15.07 -1.96 -11.91
N THR A 23 14.52 -2.99 -11.25
CA THR A 23 14.37 -3.05 -9.79
C THR A 23 14.57 -4.48 -9.29
N PRO A 24 15.81 -4.97 -9.23
CA PRO A 24 16.13 -6.35 -8.84
C PRO A 24 15.89 -6.66 -7.36
N TYR A 25 15.75 -5.66 -6.49
CA TYR A 25 15.54 -5.88 -5.06
C TYR A 25 14.15 -5.43 -4.62
N SER A 26 13.49 -6.25 -3.80
CA SER A 26 12.32 -5.85 -3.02
C SER A 26 12.55 -6.03 -1.53
N ALA A 27 11.90 -5.19 -0.76
CA ALA A 27 11.84 -5.27 0.69
C ALA A 27 10.38 -5.18 1.12
N THR A 28 9.94 -6.08 2.00
CA THR A 28 8.60 -6.05 2.61
C THR A 28 8.76 -5.77 4.10
N VAL A 29 8.01 -4.81 4.62
CA VAL A 29 7.95 -4.55 6.06
C VAL A 29 6.86 -5.42 6.67
N SER A 30 7.19 -6.13 7.74
CA SER A 30 6.20 -6.82 8.56
C SER A 30 6.20 -6.32 10.00
N VAL A 31 4.99 -6.17 10.56
CA VAL A 31 4.75 -5.79 11.96
C VAL A 31 3.75 -6.78 12.53
N ASN A 32 4.08 -7.42 13.65
CA ASN A 32 3.27 -8.48 14.27
C ASN A 32 2.89 -9.63 13.31
N ASN A 33 3.85 -10.07 12.49
CA ASN A 33 3.68 -11.11 11.44
C ASN A 33 2.69 -10.75 10.32
N LEU A 34 2.25 -9.49 10.23
CA LEU A 34 1.45 -8.99 9.12
C LEU A 34 2.32 -8.14 8.20
N LYS A 35 2.14 -8.31 6.89
CA LYS A 35 2.88 -7.59 5.84
C LYS A 35 2.18 -6.26 5.56
N TYR A 36 2.96 -5.19 5.56
CA TYR A 36 2.51 -3.82 5.27
C TYR A 36 3.06 -3.40 3.91
N GLY A 37 3.91 -2.36 3.88
CA GLY A 37 4.47 -1.82 2.65
C GLY A 37 5.52 -2.72 2.00
N THR A 38 5.53 -2.71 0.67
CA THR A 38 6.47 -3.45 -0.19
C THR A 38 7.17 -2.48 -1.14
N GLY A 39 8.46 -2.24 -0.88
CA GLY A 39 9.29 -1.38 -1.70
C GLY A 39 10.09 -2.15 -2.74
N TYR A 40 10.34 -1.51 -3.88
CA TYR A 40 11.20 -2.02 -4.95
C TYR A 40 12.32 -1.01 -5.23
N GLY A 41 13.52 -1.49 -5.58
CA GLY A 41 14.63 -0.60 -5.90
C GLY A 41 15.78 -1.28 -6.63
N THR A 42 16.75 -0.48 -7.07
CA THR A 42 18.01 -0.95 -7.67
C THR A 42 19.02 -1.41 -6.62
N SER A 43 18.78 -1.13 -5.33
CA SER A 43 19.58 -1.60 -4.21
C SER A 43 18.71 -2.03 -3.03
N LYS A 44 19.23 -2.91 -2.16
CA LYS A 44 18.56 -3.30 -0.89
C LYS A 44 18.25 -2.08 -0.01
N LYS A 45 19.12 -1.06 -0.02
CA LYS A 45 18.92 0.19 0.73
C LYS A 45 17.72 0.99 0.19
N GLN A 46 17.63 1.15 -1.13
CA GLN A 46 16.51 1.86 -1.77
C GLN A 46 15.18 1.10 -1.60
N ALA A 47 15.19 -0.22 -1.77
CA ALA A 47 14.00 -1.04 -1.54
C ALA A 47 13.52 -0.93 -0.08
N LYS A 48 14.46 -0.91 0.89
CA LYS A 48 14.15 -0.73 2.32
C LYS A 48 13.52 0.64 2.61
N SER A 49 14.08 1.73 2.05
CA SER A 49 13.53 3.07 2.25
C SER A 49 12.15 3.23 1.64
N GLU A 50 11.93 2.65 0.46
CA GLU A 50 10.62 2.69 -0.22
C GLU A 50 9.56 1.90 0.57
N ALA A 51 9.92 0.70 1.06
CA ALA A 51 9.03 -0.12 1.88
C ALA A 51 8.67 0.55 3.21
N ALA A 52 9.64 1.23 3.83
CA ALA A 52 9.42 2.02 5.03
C ALA A 52 8.51 3.23 4.76
N ARG A 53 8.70 3.92 3.63
CA ARG A 53 7.87 5.04 3.21
C ARG A 53 6.41 4.62 3.02
N GLU A 54 6.17 3.56 2.25
CA GLU A 54 4.81 3.05 2.03
C GLU A 54 4.16 2.62 3.34
N THR A 55 4.92 1.97 4.24
CA THR A 55 4.42 1.59 5.57
C THR A 55 4.04 2.81 6.43
N LEU A 56 4.80 3.90 6.37
CA LEU A 56 4.48 5.15 7.07
C LEU A 56 3.24 5.84 6.47
N GLU A 57 3.11 5.85 5.14
CA GLU A 57 1.93 6.40 4.45
C GLU A 57 0.65 5.63 4.82
N ILE A 58 0.76 4.34 5.10
CA ILE A 58 -0.36 3.51 5.60
C ILE A 58 -0.70 3.83 7.06
N LEU A 59 0.33 3.92 7.93
CA LEU A 59 0.15 4.05 9.38
C LEU A 59 -0.21 5.46 9.83
N ILE A 60 0.18 6.48 9.06
CA ILE A 60 -0.04 7.88 9.41
C ILE A 60 -0.40 8.64 8.13
N PRO A 61 -1.70 8.82 7.84
CA PRO A 61 -2.13 9.59 6.68
C PRO A 61 -1.52 11.02 6.65
N ASP A 62 -1.36 11.65 7.83
CA ASP A 62 -0.87 13.03 7.98
C ASP A 62 0.62 13.24 7.63
N VAL A 63 1.49 12.21 7.68
CA VAL A 63 2.88 12.41 7.21
C VAL A 63 2.95 12.54 5.71
N LYS A 64 1.91 12.17 4.95
CA LYS A 64 1.89 12.44 3.52
C LYS A 64 2.02 13.95 3.25
N ASP A 65 1.34 14.79 4.04
CA ASP A 65 1.40 16.24 3.87
C ASP A 65 2.72 16.83 4.40
N LYS A 66 3.34 16.22 5.42
CA LYS A 66 4.63 16.68 5.97
C LYS A 66 5.86 16.20 5.18
N ILE A 67 5.83 14.98 4.63
CA ILE A 67 6.91 14.40 3.80
C ILE A 67 6.81 14.89 2.36
N THR A 68 5.62 15.21 1.87
CA THR A 68 5.38 15.69 0.49
C THR A 68 5.13 17.20 0.42
N GLY A 69 5.22 17.91 1.55
CA GLY A 69 4.94 19.35 1.69
C GLY A 69 5.77 20.30 0.84
N ASN A 70 6.80 19.81 0.13
CA ASN A 70 7.60 20.60 -0.81
C ASN A 70 7.43 20.23 -2.30
N ASN A 71 6.54 19.28 -2.66
CA ASN A 71 6.29 18.96 -4.07
C ASN A 71 4.80 19.08 -4.39
N LYS A 72 4.36 20.32 -4.57
CA LYS A 72 3.04 20.67 -5.11
C LYS A 72 2.91 20.44 -6.61
N ASP A 73 3.87 19.82 -7.28
CA ASP A 73 3.81 19.64 -8.73
C ASP A 73 3.38 18.23 -9.16
N GLN A 74 2.13 18.21 -9.64
CA GLN A 74 1.63 17.43 -10.77
C GLN A 74 2.12 15.98 -10.91
N LYS A 75 1.45 15.02 -10.25
CA LYS A 75 1.31 13.65 -10.81
C LYS A 75 -0.11 13.11 -10.65
N SER A 76 -0.67 12.70 -11.79
CA SER A 76 -1.87 11.88 -12.02
C SER A 76 -3.23 12.46 -11.60
N GLY A 77 -3.96 13.00 -12.59
CA GLY A 77 -5.36 13.44 -12.45
C GLY A 77 -6.37 12.32 -12.16
N THR A 78 -5.96 11.04 -12.18
CA THR A 78 -6.82 9.90 -11.81
C THR A 78 -6.55 9.39 -10.40
N ALA A 79 -5.30 9.48 -9.90
CA ALA A 79 -4.95 9.10 -8.53
C ALA A 79 -5.42 10.11 -7.47
N LYS A 80 -5.55 11.40 -7.83
CA LYS A 80 -6.02 12.45 -6.90
C LYS A 80 -7.48 12.29 -6.49
N LYS A 81 -8.37 11.83 -7.39
CA LYS A 81 -9.79 11.58 -7.08
C LYS A 81 -9.97 10.41 -6.11
N ALA A 82 -9.30 9.29 -6.39
CA ALA A 82 -9.37 8.12 -5.51
C ALA A 82 -8.73 8.35 -4.12
N GLN A 83 -7.73 9.25 -4.02
CA GLN A 83 -7.15 9.63 -2.73
C GLN A 83 -8.01 10.60 -1.91
N SER A 84 -8.74 11.52 -2.56
CA SER A 84 -9.69 12.40 -1.84
C SER A 84 -10.91 11.63 -1.33
N ASP A 85 -11.28 10.54 -1.99
CA ASP A 85 -12.41 9.70 -1.55
C ASP A 85 -12.03 8.85 -0.33
N LEU A 86 -10.74 8.48 -0.19
CA LEU A 86 -10.25 7.70 0.94
C LEU A 86 -10.02 8.53 2.22
N SER A 87 -9.80 9.84 2.12
CA SER A 87 -9.60 10.69 3.31
C SER A 87 -10.83 10.76 4.20
N VAL A 88 -12.03 10.59 3.63
CA VAL A 88 -13.29 10.51 4.40
C VAL A 88 -13.28 9.29 5.36
N PHE A 89 -12.52 8.24 5.02
CA PHE A 89 -12.39 7.05 5.85
C PHE A 89 -11.28 7.14 6.90
N ASP A 90 -10.46 8.19 6.88
CA ASP A 90 -9.41 8.39 7.88
C ASP A 90 -10.00 8.82 9.23
N ASP A 91 -11.18 9.44 9.24
CA ASP A 91 -11.88 9.80 10.49
C ASP A 91 -12.80 8.68 11.00
N ILE A 92 -13.01 7.62 10.20
CA ILE A 92 -13.93 6.53 10.51
C ILE A 92 -13.18 5.41 11.21
N ARG A 93 -13.63 5.02 12.40
CA ARG A 93 -13.06 3.88 13.13
C ARG A 93 -13.43 2.55 12.50
N ILE A 94 -12.55 1.55 12.61
CA ILE A 94 -12.76 0.21 12.05
C ILE A 94 -14.04 -0.45 12.60
N GLU A 95 -14.36 -0.23 13.87
CA GLU A 95 -15.52 -0.82 14.55
C GLU A 95 -16.83 -0.02 14.34
N ASP A 96 -16.83 1.06 13.55
CA ASP A 96 -18.05 1.84 13.31
C ASP A 96 -19.06 1.02 12.48
N PRO A 97 -20.30 0.81 12.99
CA PRO A 97 -21.32 0.03 12.28
C PRO A 97 -21.63 0.55 10.87
N ARG A 98 -21.43 1.85 10.63
CA ARG A 98 -21.71 2.52 9.35
C ARG A 98 -20.66 2.24 8.28
N VAL A 99 -19.51 1.68 8.63
CA VAL A 99 -18.43 1.33 7.67
C VAL A 99 -18.99 0.50 6.50
N THR A 100 -19.87 -0.46 6.79
CA THR A 100 -20.47 -1.30 5.73
C THR A 100 -21.31 -0.49 4.76
N GLU A 101 -22.05 0.51 5.24
CA GLU A 101 -22.87 1.39 4.41
C GLU A 101 -21.98 2.31 3.56
N PHE A 102 -20.93 2.85 4.15
CA PHE A 102 -19.96 3.70 3.45
C PHE A 102 -19.24 2.94 2.35
N CYS A 103 -18.75 1.72 2.61
CA CYS A 103 -18.13 0.86 1.58
C CYS A 103 -19.06 0.65 0.38
N ASN A 104 -20.35 0.38 0.63
CA ASN A 104 -21.32 0.16 -0.44
C ASN A 104 -21.55 1.43 -1.28
N LYS A 105 -21.55 2.62 -0.66
CA LYS A 105 -21.74 3.90 -1.36
C LYS A 105 -20.53 4.30 -2.19
N THR A 106 -19.32 4.01 -1.71
CA THR A 106 -18.07 4.40 -2.37
C THR A 106 -17.47 3.30 -3.26
N THR A 107 -18.17 2.17 -3.43
CA THR A 107 -17.71 1.00 -4.20
C THR A 107 -16.41 0.36 -3.68
N GLU A 108 -16.08 0.62 -2.41
CA GLU A 108 -14.96 0.00 -1.71
C GLU A 108 -15.34 -1.39 -1.18
N PRO A 109 -14.37 -2.30 -0.98
CA PRO A 109 -14.66 -3.65 -0.54
C PRO A 109 -15.28 -3.68 0.85
N SER A 110 -16.30 -4.55 1.01
CA SER A 110 -16.95 -4.75 2.31
C SER A 110 -15.98 -5.29 3.37
N PRO A 111 -16.24 -5.09 4.67
CA PRO A 111 -15.35 -5.55 5.73
C PRO A 111 -14.95 -7.03 5.66
N ASN A 112 -15.89 -7.91 5.34
CA ASN A 112 -15.60 -9.33 5.14
C ASN A 112 -14.67 -9.57 3.93
N ALA A 113 -14.78 -8.79 2.85
CA ALA A 113 -13.89 -8.91 1.69
C ALA A 113 -12.47 -8.44 2.02
N ILE A 114 -12.33 -7.38 2.82
CA ILE A 114 -11.04 -6.93 3.34
C ILE A 114 -10.42 -7.99 4.25
N LEU A 115 -11.19 -8.59 5.15
CA LEU A 115 -10.73 -9.68 6.00
C LEU A 115 -10.21 -10.86 5.17
N LEU A 116 -10.97 -11.31 4.17
CA LEU A 116 -10.52 -12.40 3.28
C LEU A 116 -9.21 -12.05 2.57
N THR A 117 -9.08 -10.82 2.08
CA THR A 117 -7.85 -10.34 1.42
C THR A 117 -6.67 -10.31 2.39
N CYS A 118 -6.90 -9.84 3.63
CA CYS A 118 -5.91 -9.85 4.70
C CYS A 118 -5.43 -11.28 5.01
N LEU A 119 -6.35 -12.24 5.15
CA LEU A 119 -6.00 -13.62 5.42
C LEU A 119 -5.22 -14.26 4.26
N GLN A 120 -5.69 -14.06 3.04
CA GLN A 120 -5.04 -14.59 1.85
C GLN A 120 -3.60 -14.07 1.68
N ARG A 121 -3.37 -12.77 1.92
CA ARG A 121 -2.03 -12.15 1.76
C ARG A 121 -1.04 -12.56 2.85
N ASN A 122 -1.51 -12.74 4.08
CA ASN A 122 -0.64 -12.98 5.23
C ASN A 122 -0.44 -14.47 5.55
N TYR A 123 -1.50 -15.28 5.40
CA TYR A 123 -1.53 -16.68 5.85
C TYR A 123 -1.81 -17.69 4.73
N GLY A 124 -2.11 -17.22 3.51
CA GLY A 124 -2.44 -18.09 2.37
C GLY A 124 -3.88 -18.61 2.38
N SER A 125 -4.15 -19.65 1.59
CA SER A 125 -5.51 -20.18 1.35
C SER A 125 -6.03 -21.14 2.42
N ASP A 126 -5.23 -21.47 3.43
CA ASP A 126 -5.56 -22.54 4.40
C ASP A 126 -6.32 -22.05 5.65
N VAL A 127 -6.62 -20.74 5.73
CA VAL A 127 -7.32 -20.19 6.90
C VAL A 127 -8.81 -20.54 6.84
N GLN A 128 -9.23 -21.46 7.71
CA GLN A 128 -10.64 -21.78 7.92
C GLN A 128 -11.32 -20.71 8.78
N ILE A 129 -12.49 -20.24 8.34
CA ILE A 129 -13.33 -19.29 9.08
C ILE A 129 -14.57 -20.03 9.56
N SER A 130 -14.71 -20.21 10.88
CA SER A 130 -15.95 -20.74 11.48
C SER A 130 -16.92 -19.60 11.78
N GLN A 131 -18.19 -19.80 11.48
CA GLN A 131 -19.26 -18.84 11.67
C GLN A 131 -20.45 -19.51 12.35
N GLU A 132 -20.78 -19.07 13.55
CA GLU A 132 -21.86 -19.61 14.35
C GLU A 132 -22.86 -18.50 14.72
N ILE A 133 -24.14 -18.85 14.76
CA ILE A 133 -25.21 -17.91 15.15
C ILE A 133 -25.97 -18.53 16.30
N ASN A 134 -25.89 -17.88 17.46
CA ASN A 134 -26.59 -18.28 18.66
C ASN A 134 -27.76 -17.32 18.91
N ARG A 135 -28.94 -17.86 19.18
CA ARG A 135 -30.09 -17.05 19.59
C ARG A 135 -30.05 -16.88 21.10
N THR A 136 -29.80 -15.67 21.57
CA THR A 136 -29.77 -15.37 23.00
C THR A 136 -31.20 -15.24 23.56
N ALA A 137 -31.37 -15.51 24.85
CA ALA A 137 -32.67 -15.47 25.54
C ALA A 137 -33.47 -14.16 25.37
N ASN A 138 -32.80 -13.03 25.09
CA ASN A 138 -33.43 -11.72 24.88
C ASN A 138 -33.88 -11.45 23.44
N ASN A 139 -34.12 -12.49 22.63
CA ASN A 139 -34.54 -12.40 21.23
C ASN A 139 -33.57 -11.61 20.32
N LYS A 140 -32.29 -11.54 20.74
CA LYS A 140 -31.18 -10.96 19.96
C LYS A 140 -30.32 -12.08 19.39
N ASN A 141 -29.86 -11.93 18.16
CA ASN A 141 -28.97 -12.89 17.52
C ASN A 141 -27.52 -12.51 17.86
N GLU A 142 -26.78 -13.45 18.43
CA GLU A 142 -25.33 -13.34 18.63
C GLU A 142 -24.63 -14.08 17.49
N PHE A 143 -23.71 -13.40 16.81
CA PHE A 143 -22.88 -13.96 15.75
C PHE A 143 -21.46 -14.14 16.29
N THR A 144 -20.97 -15.37 16.25
CA THR A 144 -19.59 -15.70 16.62
C THR A 144 -18.81 -16.02 15.36
N MET A 145 -17.65 -15.38 15.18
CA MET A 145 -16.72 -15.68 14.11
C MET A 145 -15.36 -16.05 14.67
N THR A 146 -14.81 -17.17 14.21
CA THR A 146 -13.49 -17.65 14.60
C THR A 146 -12.60 -17.75 13.37
N VAL A 147 -11.45 -17.09 13.44
CA VAL A 147 -10.43 -17.02 12.40
C VAL A 147 -9.10 -17.44 13.00
N GLY A 148 -8.72 -18.71 12.81
CA GLY A 148 -7.54 -19.30 13.45
C GLY A 148 -7.58 -19.16 14.97
N LYS A 149 -6.68 -18.34 15.53
CA LYS A 149 -6.57 -18.07 16.98
C LYS A 149 -7.45 -16.90 17.47
N HIS A 150 -8.13 -16.20 16.57
CA HIS A 150 -8.90 -14.99 16.90
C HIS A 150 -10.39 -15.29 16.84
N THR A 151 -11.10 -14.96 17.92
CA THR A 151 -12.55 -15.16 18.02
C THR A 151 -13.22 -13.84 18.37
N ALA A 152 -14.28 -13.49 17.64
CA ALA A 152 -15.09 -12.31 17.88
C ALA A 152 -16.56 -12.69 18.02
N LYS A 153 -17.24 -12.07 18.99
CA LYS A 153 -18.68 -12.21 19.22
C LYS A 153 -19.34 -10.86 19.07
N VAL A 154 -20.38 -10.77 18.25
CA VAL A 154 -21.11 -9.53 17.99
C VAL A 154 -22.61 -9.76 18.03
N VAL A 155 -23.34 -8.80 18.60
CA VAL A 155 -24.80 -8.81 18.57
C VAL A 155 -25.26 -8.21 17.25
N CYS A 156 -26.13 -8.90 16.53
CA CYS A 156 -26.59 -8.47 15.20
C CYS A 156 -28.10 -8.70 15.03
N LYS A 157 -28.71 -8.00 14.07
CA LYS A 157 -30.11 -8.24 13.70
C LYS A 157 -30.18 -9.39 12.69
N ASN A 158 -29.29 -9.35 11.68
CA ASN A 158 -29.28 -10.28 10.55
C ASN A 158 -27.91 -10.96 10.37
N LYS A 159 -27.90 -12.18 9.80
CA LYS A 159 -26.66 -12.92 9.45
C LYS A 159 -25.68 -12.08 8.60
N ARG A 160 -26.20 -11.31 7.65
CA ARG A 160 -25.38 -10.45 6.76
C ARG A 160 -24.65 -9.35 7.54
N GLU A 161 -25.35 -8.71 8.47
CA GLU A 161 -24.79 -7.64 9.32
C GLU A 161 -23.79 -8.22 10.33
N GLY A 162 -24.16 -9.32 11.00
CA GLY A 162 -23.28 -10.04 11.92
C GLY A 162 -21.96 -10.46 11.28
N LYS A 163 -21.99 -10.93 10.02
CA LYS A 163 -20.78 -11.25 9.26
C LYS A 163 -19.85 -10.04 9.10
N GLN A 164 -20.40 -8.86 8.78
CA GLN A 164 -19.58 -7.66 8.56
C GLN A 164 -19.02 -7.11 9.88
N LEU A 165 -19.84 -7.01 10.92
CA LEU A 165 -19.41 -6.55 12.25
C LEU A 165 -18.38 -7.48 12.87
N ALA A 166 -18.57 -8.80 12.76
CA ALA A 166 -17.57 -9.76 13.22
C ALA A 166 -16.26 -9.62 12.43
N SER A 167 -16.35 -9.33 11.12
CA SER A 167 -15.16 -9.07 10.29
C SER A 167 -14.41 -7.83 10.74
N GLN A 168 -15.10 -6.74 11.07
CA GLN A 168 -14.48 -5.54 11.64
C GLN A 168 -13.79 -5.84 12.97
N ALA A 169 -14.45 -6.56 13.87
CA ALA A 169 -13.88 -6.93 15.17
C ALA A 169 -12.62 -7.81 15.01
N ILE A 170 -12.64 -8.80 14.13
CA ILE A 170 -11.44 -9.61 13.84
C ILE A 170 -10.34 -8.75 13.19
N LEU A 171 -10.68 -7.85 12.27
CA LEU A 171 -9.71 -6.93 11.66
C LEU A 171 -9.05 -6.03 12.71
N GLN A 172 -9.79 -5.55 13.70
CA GLN A 172 -9.24 -4.77 14.81
C GLN A 172 -8.28 -5.60 15.68
N ILE A 173 -8.62 -6.87 15.94
CA ILE A 173 -7.75 -7.79 16.69
C ILE A 173 -6.46 -8.09 15.91
N LEU A 174 -6.56 -8.25 14.58
CA LEU A 174 -5.40 -8.47 13.71
C LEU A 174 -4.53 -7.21 13.60
N HIS A 175 -5.14 -6.03 13.52
CA HIS A 175 -4.46 -4.75 13.38
C HIS A 175 -4.70 -3.83 14.59
N PRO A 176 -4.17 -4.14 15.78
CA PRO A 176 -4.41 -3.34 16.99
C PRO A 176 -3.89 -1.90 16.89
N HIS A 177 -2.94 -1.67 15.98
CA HIS A 177 -2.30 -0.39 15.75
C HIS A 177 -3.02 0.48 14.73
N ILE A 178 -3.92 -0.10 13.93
CA ILE A 178 -4.72 0.63 12.96
C ILE A 178 -6.05 0.95 13.62
N GLN A 179 -6.40 2.22 13.68
CA GLN A 179 -7.66 2.66 14.30
C GLN A 179 -8.71 3.03 13.26
N THR A 180 -8.27 3.38 12.05
CA THR A 180 -9.09 4.01 11.01
C THR A 180 -9.33 3.06 9.85
N TRP A 181 -10.50 3.16 9.24
CA TRP A 181 -10.86 2.33 8.09
C TRP A 181 -10.06 2.72 6.84
N GLY A 182 -9.74 4.00 6.69
CA GLY A 182 -8.93 4.52 5.57
C GLY A 182 -7.56 3.86 5.47
N SER A 183 -6.85 3.70 6.59
CA SER A 183 -5.59 2.95 6.63
C SER A 183 -5.75 1.49 6.22
N LEU A 184 -6.87 0.86 6.57
CA LEU A 184 -7.15 -0.52 6.19
C LEU A 184 -7.48 -0.65 4.69
N LEU A 185 -8.18 0.33 4.11
CA LEU A 185 -8.41 0.44 2.67
C LEU A 185 -7.11 0.68 1.89
N ARG A 186 -6.15 1.43 2.44
CA ARG A 186 -4.82 1.56 1.82
C ARG A 186 -4.05 0.24 1.83
N LEU A 187 -4.25 -0.61 2.83
CA LEU A 187 -3.62 -1.93 2.91
C LEU A 187 -4.29 -3.00 2.05
N TYR A 188 -5.62 -3.03 2.01
CA TYR A 188 -6.38 -4.16 1.45
C TYR A 188 -7.52 -3.75 0.52
N GLY A 189 -7.78 -2.45 0.36
CA GLY A 189 -8.79 -1.90 -0.53
C GLY A 189 -8.42 -2.03 -2.00
N ASN A 190 -9.30 -1.52 -2.87
CA ASN A 190 -9.15 -1.67 -4.33
C ASN A 190 -7.81 -1.11 -4.83
N ASN A 191 -7.36 0.01 -4.27
CA ASN A 191 -6.12 0.68 -4.65
C ASN A 191 -4.85 0.07 -4.02
N SER A 192 -4.98 -0.77 -2.99
CA SER A 192 -3.84 -1.50 -2.43
C SER A 192 -3.39 -2.63 -3.34
N ILE A 193 -4.26 -3.01 -4.27
CA ILE A 193 -4.00 -3.97 -5.33
C ILE A 193 -3.25 -3.24 -6.46
N LYS A 194 -2.10 -2.63 -6.19
CA LYS A 194 -1.05 -2.44 -7.22
C LYS A 194 -0.35 -3.78 -7.50
N THR A 195 -1.13 -4.86 -7.47
CA THR A 195 -0.58 -6.20 -7.52
C THR A 195 0.01 -6.45 -8.88
N PHE A 196 0.93 -7.39 -8.92
CA PHE A 196 1.32 -8.16 -10.10
C PHE A 196 0.20 -8.39 -11.14
N LYS A 197 -1.11 -8.40 -10.79
CA LYS A 197 -2.21 -8.40 -11.76
C LYS A 197 -2.30 -7.16 -12.62
N GLU A 198 -2.09 -5.97 -12.08
CA GLU A 198 -2.13 -4.71 -12.85
C GLU A 198 -0.91 -4.65 -13.78
N LYS A 199 0.28 -4.99 -13.28
CA LYS A 199 1.48 -5.21 -14.12
C LYS A 199 1.29 -6.30 -15.17
N LYS A 200 0.66 -7.43 -14.81
CA LYS A 200 0.35 -8.52 -15.75
C LYS A 200 -0.73 -8.13 -16.74
N LEU A 201 -1.67 -7.28 -16.37
CA LEU A 201 -2.67 -6.69 -17.26
C LEU A 201 -2.01 -5.71 -18.23
N GLU A 202 -1.06 -4.89 -17.76
CA GLU A 202 -0.23 -4.04 -18.62
C GLU A 202 0.64 -4.89 -19.57
N GLU A 203 1.27 -5.97 -19.08
CA GLU A 203 2.01 -6.93 -19.91
C GLU A 203 1.09 -7.62 -20.94
N GLN A 204 -0.12 -8.03 -20.53
CA GLN A 204 -1.13 -8.62 -21.42
C GLN A 204 -1.67 -7.61 -22.43
N GLU A 205 -1.82 -6.34 -22.05
CA GLU A 205 -2.21 -5.25 -22.94
C GLU A 205 -1.17 -5.13 -24.07
N ILE A 206 0.12 -5.23 -23.76
CA ILE A 206 1.20 -5.24 -24.76
C ILE A 206 1.08 -6.46 -25.70
N THR A 207 0.80 -7.66 -25.17
CA THR A 207 0.59 -8.86 -26.00
C THR A 207 -0.62 -8.73 -26.93
N VAL A 208 -1.73 -8.15 -26.44
CA VAL A 208 -2.92 -7.87 -27.26
C VAL A 208 -2.64 -6.81 -28.31
N LEU A 209 -1.83 -5.79 -27.99
CA LEU A 209 -1.41 -4.82 -28.97
C LEU A 209 -0.55 -5.47 -30.06
N GLN A 210 0.33 -6.42 -29.71
CA GLN A 210 1.11 -7.21 -30.68
C GLN A 210 0.24 -8.04 -31.62
N SER A 211 -0.84 -8.65 -31.13
CA SER A 211 -1.74 -9.44 -31.97
C SER A 211 -2.64 -8.61 -32.89
N LYS A 212 -2.83 -7.31 -32.61
CA LYS A 212 -3.52 -6.36 -33.49
C LYS A 212 -2.68 -5.90 -34.69
N ALA A 213 -1.43 -6.35 -34.82
CA ALA A 213 -0.60 -6.06 -35.98
C ALA A 213 -1.18 -6.73 -37.24
N ALA A 214 -1.47 -5.94 -38.28
CA ALA A 214 -1.76 -6.48 -39.59
C ALA A 214 -0.48 -7.05 -40.21
N VAL A 215 -0.59 -8.20 -40.91
CA VAL A 215 0.53 -8.82 -41.62
C VAL A 215 1.11 -7.82 -42.62
N ASN A 216 2.44 -7.60 -42.57
CA ASN A 216 3.19 -6.66 -43.41
C ASN A 216 2.95 -5.16 -43.18
N GLN A 217 2.39 -4.75 -42.02
CA GLN A 217 2.37 -3.34 -41.62
C GLN A 217 2.96 -3.11 -40.22
N PRO A 218 3.59 -1.94 -39.99
CA PRO A 218 4.06 -1.57 -38.67
C PRO A 218 2.91 -1.42 -37.67
N ASN A 219 3.15 -1.86 -36.43
CA ASN A 219 2.14 -1.83 -35.39
C ASN A 219 2.03 -0.43 -34.75
N TYR A 220 1.21 0.43 -35.37
CA TYR A 220 0.97 1.79 -34.91
C TYR A 220 0.42 1.86 -33.47
N ALA A 221 -0.35 0.86 -33.04
CA ALA A 221 -0.91 0.84 -31.68
C ALA A 221 0.16 0.66 -30.59
N ILE A 222 1.20 -0.14 -30.87
CA ILE A 222 2.37 -0.25 -29.99
C ILE A 222 3.21 1.03 -30.04
N LEU A 223 3.41 1.61 -31.23
CA LEU A 223 4.20 2.83 -31.39
C LEU A 223 3.57 4.02 -30.66
N ASP A 224 2.25 4.17 -30.68
CA ASP A 224 1.55 5.23 -29.94
C ASP A 224 1.59 5.02 -28.42
N LYS A 225 1.47 3.76 -27.96
CA LYS A 225 1.66 3.44 -26.54
C LYS A 225 3.11 3.75 -26.11
N LEU A 226 4.10 3.35 -26.90
CA LEU A 226 5.51 3.63 -26.66
C LEU A 226 5.77 5.15 -26.62
N LYS A 227 5.24 5.91 -27.58
CA LYS A 227 5.34 7.38 -27.60
C LYS A 227 4.78 8.00 -26.34
N SER A 228 3.61 7.54 -25.90
CA SER A 228 2.96 8.02 -24.68
C SER A 228 3.79 7.72 -23.43
N GLU A 229 4.36 6.52 -23.32
CA GLU A 229 5.24 6.14 -22.21
C GLU A 229 6.58 6.88 -22.25
N MET A 230 7.15 7.11 -23.43
CA MET A 230 8.38 7.90 -23.61
C MET A 230 8.18 9.37 -23.18
N LEU A 231 7.03 9.97 -23.48
CA LEU A 231 6.69 11.30 -23.00
C LEU A 231 6.58 11.35 -21.46
N LYS A 232 5.97 10.33 -20.84
CA LYS A 232 5.92 10.22 -19.37
C LYS A 232 7.32 10.04 -18.76
N LEU A 233 8.18 9.25 -19.39
CA LEU A 233 9.57 9.06 -18.96
C LEU A 233 10.39 10.35 -19.07
N CYS A 234 10.23 11.10 -20.15
CA CYS A 234 10.88 12.39 -20.35
C CYS A 234 10.51 13.37 -19.23
N ALA A 235 9.21 13.55 -18.97
CA ALA A 235 8.72 14.41 -17.87
C ALA A 235 9.25 13.96 -16.49
N LYS A 236 9.43 12.65 -16.29
CA LYS A 236 10.03 12.11 -15.07
C LYS A 236 11.53 12.41 -14.99
N GLN A 237 12.27 12.30 -16.09
CA GLN A 237 13.70 12.63 -16.12
C GLN A 237 13.94 14.12 -15.90
N GLU A 238 13.15 14.99 -16.53
CA GLU A 238 13.18 16.44 -16.31
C GLU A 238 12.96 16.79 -14.83
N SER A 239 12.04 16.09 -14.15
CA SER A 239 11.80 16.29 -12.70
C SER A 239 12.96 15.85 -11.78
N VAL A 240 13.98 15.18 -12.33
CA VAL A 240 15.14 14.64 -11.60
C VAL A 240 16.45 15.36 -11.99
N LEU A 241 16.45 16.16 -13.06
CA LEU A 241 17.62 16.95 -13.44
C LEU A 241 17.91 17.99 -12.36
N THR A 242 19.14 17.98 -11.84
CA THR A 242 19.63 18.98 -10.90
C THR A 242 19.72 20.32 -11.61
N MET A 243 18.99 21.33 -11.12
CA MET A 243 19.12 22.71 -11.58
C MET A 243 20.52 23.24 -11.23
N GLY A 244 21.45 23.06 -12.16
CA GLY A 244 22.78 23.64 -12.13
C GLY A 244 23.79 22.90 -11.24
N THR A 245 25.04 22.87 -11.72
CA THR A 245 26.20 22.62 -10.88
C THR A 245 26.52 23.91 -10.14
N PHE A 246 26.54 23.88 -8.81
CA PHE A 246 26.97 25.03 -8.02
C PHE A 246 28.45 25.31 -8.32
N VAL A 247 28.72 26.43 -8.97
CA VAL A 247 30.08 26.96 -9.13
C VAL A 247 30.28 27.98 -8.00
N PRO A 248 31.13 27.70 -7.01
CA PRO A 248 31.42 28.66 -5.95
C PRO A 248 32.09 29.91 -6.54
N PRO A 249 31.86 31.11 -5.97
CA PRO A 249 32.63 32.30 -6.29
C PRO A 249 34.13 32.09 -6.01
N SER A 250 35.00 32.74 -6.78
CA SER A 250 36.46 32.60 -6.75
C SER A 250 37.11 32.85 -5.38
N ASP A 251 36.40 33.49 -4.46
CA ASP A 251 36.88 33.91 -3.14
C ASP A 251 36.48 32.95 -2.00
N VAL A 252 35.88 31.80 -2.32
CA VAL A 252 35.46 30.80 -1.32
C VAL A 252 36.14 29.45 -1.59
N ASP A 253 37.16 29.14 -0.79
CA ASP A 253 37.73 27.79 -0.74
C ASP A 253 36.72 26.82 -0.13
N LEU A 254 36.22 25.88 -0.94
CA LEU A 254 35.39 24.78 -0.45
C LEU A 254 36.26 23.78 0.33
N PRO A 255 35.76 23.24 1.46
CA PRO A 255 36.47 22.19 2.18
C PRO A 255 36.65 20.97 1.27
N THR A 256 37.91 20.60 1.02
CA THR A 256 38.29 19.51 0.10
C THR A 256 37.97 18.11 0.66
N SER A 257 37.54 18.02 1.92
CA SER A 257 37.19 16.76 2.56
C SER A 257 35.69 16.48 2.42
N SER A 258 35.35 15.56 1.51
CA SER A 258 34.07 14.85 1.57
C SER A 258 33.95 14.16 2.93
N GLY A 259 33.05 14.63 3.79
CA GLY A 259 32.77 14.08 5.14
C GLY A 259 32.19 12.64 5.15
N SER A 260 32.26 11.94 4.02
CA SER A 260 31.83 10.55 3.84
C SER A 260 33.00 9.55 3.84
N ASN A 261 34.25 10.01 4.03
CA ASN A 261 35.41 9.13 4.11
C ASN A 261 35.62 8.63 5.55
N LEU A 262 35.14 7.41 5.84
CA LEU A 262 35.30 6.71 7.13
C LEU A 262 36.76 6.39 7.51
N ASN A 263 37.72 6.64 6.61
CA ASN A 263 39.14 6.34 6.83
C ASN A 263 39.90 7.44 7.62
N ASN A 264 39.25 8.56 7.97
CA ASN A 264 39.88 9.67 8.69
C ASN A 264 39.46 9.80 10.16
N VAL A 265 38.85 8.76 10.74
CA VAL A 265 38.58 8.73 12.18
C VAL A 265 39.73 7.99 12.86
N GLU A 266 40.67 8.74 13.43
CA GLU A 266 41.57 8.21 14.47
C GLU A 266 40.75 8.04 15.76
N LEU A 267 40.86 6.86 16.37
CA LEU A 267 40.20 6.48 17.64
C LEU A 267 40.77 7.22 18.84
#